data_AF-A0A9P8XZ63-F1
#
_entry.id   AF-A0A9P8XZ63-F1
#
_cell.length_a   1.000
_cell.length_b   1.000
_cell.length_c   1.000
_cell.angle_alpha   90.00
_cell.angle_beta   90.00
_cell.angle_gamma   90.00
#
_symmetry.space_group_name_H-M   'P 1'
#
loop_
_entity.id
_entity.type
_entity.pdbx_description
1 polymer ?
#
loop_
_entity_poly.entity_id
_entity_poly.type
_entity_poly.pdbx_seq_one_letter_code
_entity_poly.pdbx_strand_id
1 'polypeptide(L)' 'ERLIAVIWTYPESIALWKLNPEVSSFDNTYRTNRYNMPLFNVAGITCNNSYFNKVLGVVPNETQF' A
#
# COMPACT_ATOMS: atom_id res chain seq x y z
N GLU A 1 -1.91 -22.71 10.78
CA GLU A 1 -1.12 -21.95 9.79
C GLU A 1 -0.76 -20.59 10.39
N ARG A 2 0.41 -20.02 10.07
CA ARG A 2 0.86 -18.72 10.61
C ARG A 2 0.53 -17.61 9.61
N LEU A 3 -0.20 -16.58 10.04
CA LEU A 3 -0.45 -15.39 9.23
C LEU A 3 0.88 -14.67 8.94
N ILE A 4 1.19 -14.47 7.65
CA ILE A 4 2.47 -13.90 7.20
C ILE A 4 2.35 -12.45 6.72
N ALA A 5 1.22 -12.07 6.13
CA ALA A 5 0.97 -10.73 5.64
C ALA A 5 -0.54 -10.47 5.60
N VAL A 6 -0.92 -9.21 5.70
CA VAL A 6 -2.29 -8.73 5.50
C VAL A 6 -2.23 -7.58 4.52
N ILE A 7 -2.98 -7.67 3.42
CA ILE A 7 -3.07 -6.63 2.40
C ILE A 7 -4.55 -6.30 2.21
N TRP A 8 -4.88 -5.01 2.13
CA TRP A 8 -6.24 -4.54 1.94
C TRP A 8 -6.30 -3.26 1.11
N THR A 9 -7.52 -2.96 0.64
CA THR A 9 -7.85 -1.74 -0.11
C THR A 9 -9.30 -1.37 0.16
N TYR A 10 -9.71 -0.19 -0.30
CA TYR A 10 -11.08 0.31 -0.18
C TYR A 10 -11.75 0.39 -1.57
N PRO A 11 -13.06 0.16 -1.70
CA PRO A 11 -13.75 0.24 -3.00
C PRO A 11 -13.54 1.57 -3.74
N GLU A 12 -13.50 2.68 -3.01
CA GLU A 12 -13.25 4.03 -3.54
C GLU A 12 -11.83 4.15 -4.11
N SER A 13 -10.84 3.58 -3.42
CA SER A 13 -9.46 3.50 -3.89
C SER A 13 -9.35 2.72 -5.20
N ILE A 14 -10.10 1.63 -5.34
CA ILE A 14 -10.16 0.85 -6.59
C ILE A 14 -10.76 1.69 -7.72
N ALA A 15 -11.83 2.43 -7.45
CA ALA A 15 -12.45 3.30 -8.45
C ALA A 15 -11.47 4.40 -8.92
N LEU A 16 -10.79 5.06 -7.98
CA LEU A 16 -9.78 6.08 -8.29
C LEU A 16 -8.59 5.50 -9.06
N TRP A 17 -8.16 4.28 -8.73
CA TRP A 17 -7.08 3.61 -9.45
C TRP A 17 -7.47 3.27 -10.88
N LYS A 18 -8.69 2.78 -11.12
CA LYS A 18 -9.20 2.53 -12.48
C LYS A 18 -9.24 3.79 -13.34
N LEU A 19 -9.51 4.95 -12.71
CA LEU A 19 -9.55 6.25 -13.39
C LEU A 19 -8.17 6.88 -13.59
N ASN A 20 -7.18 6.54 -12.76
CA ASN A 20 -5.83 7.13 -12.76
C ASN A 20 -4.76 6.02 -12.60
N PRO A 21 -4.59 5.15 -13.61
CA PRO A 21 -3.69 4.00 -13.52
C PRO A 21 -2.20 4.36 -13.70
N GLU A 22 -1.88 5.57 -14.15
CA GLU A 22 -0.58 5.91 -14.74
C GLU A 22 0.57 5.93 -13.74
N VAL A 23 0.35 6.48 -12.55
CA VAL A 23 1.42 6.70 -11.55
C VAL A 23 1.08 6.00 -10.25
N SER A 24 2.02 5.19 -9.76
CA SER A 24 1.95 4.55 -8.45
C SER A 24 3.27 4.76 -7.70
N SER A 25 3.19 5.22 -6.46
CA SER A 25 4.33 5.31 -5.55
C SER A 25 4.21 4.24 -4.47
N PHE A 26 5.34 3.70 -4.05
CA PHE A 26 5.45 2.65 -3.04
C PHE A 26 6.26 3.21 -1.87
N ASP A 27 5.71 3.13 -0.67
CA ASP A 27 6.37 3.54 0.56
C ASP A 27 6.29 2.44 1.62
N ASN A 28 7.39 2.25 2.36
CA ASN A 28 7.48 1.31 3.47
C ASN A 28 7.78 2.09 4.74
N THR A 29 6.79 2.22 5.62
CA THR A 29 7.01 2.79 6.94
C THR A 29 7.42 1.69 7.93
N TYR A 30 8.69 1.70 8.33
CA TYR A 30 9.25 0.77 9.30
C TYR A 30 8.82 1.09 10.74
N ARG A 31 8.77 0.06 11.61
CA ARG A 31 8.51 0.15 13.07
C ARG A 31 7.15 0.70 13.51
N THR A 32 6.09 0.47 12.76
CA THR A 32 4.75 1.03 13.06
C THR A 32 3.82 0.10 13.86
N ASN A 33 4.20 -1.16 14.11
CA ASN A 33 3.34 -2.11 14.84
C ASN A 33 4.09 -2.97 15.87
N ARG A 34 3.34 -3.60 16.79
CA ARG A 34 3.84 -4.50 17.85
C ARG A 34 4.68 -5.67 17.32
N TYR A 35 4.47 -6.05 16.07
CA TYR A 35 5.13 -7.17 15.43
C TYR A 35 6.38 -6.77 14.64
N ASN A 36 6.74 -5.48 14.67
CA ASN A 36 7.88 -4.91 13.94
C ASN A 36 7.84 -5.24 12.43
N MET A 37 6.64 -5.36 11.86
CA MET A 37 6.44 -5.55 10.43
C MET A 37 6.28 -4.19 9.74
N PRO A 38 6.91 -3.94 8.58
CA PRO A 38 6.69 -2.73 7.80
C PRO A 38 5.22 -2.56 7.40
N LEU A 39 4.74 -1.31 7.47
CA LEU A 39 3.51 -0.91 6.79
C LEU A 39 3.87 -0.54 5.36
N PHE A 40 3.44 -1.36 4.41
CA PHE A 40 3.53 -1.13 2.98
C PHE A 40 2.33 -0.29 2.54
N ASN A 41 2.61 0.86 1.94
CA ASN A 41 1.60 1.73 1.35
C ASN A 41 1.88 1.91 -0.13
N VAL A 42 0.84 1.78 -0.94
CA VAL A 42 0.85 2.13 -2.35
C VAL A 42 -0.06 3.33 -2.53
N ALA A 43 0.49 4.44 -2.99
CA ALA A 43 -0.27 5.64 -3.30
C ALA A 43 -0.33 5.87 -4.83
N GLY A 44 -1.39 6.54 -5.25
CA GLY A 44 -1.57 7.05 -6.61
C GLY A 44 -1.72 8.55 -6.61
N ILE A 45 -1.53 9.13 -7.79
CA ILE A 45 -1.80 10.54 -8.06
C ILE A 45 -2.91 10.59 -9.09
N THR A 46 -3.89 11.47 -8.87
CA THR A 46 -4.97 11.74 -9.81
C THR A 46 -4.57 12.80 -10.83
N CYS A 47 -5.31 12.90 -11.94
CA CYS A 47 -5.07 13.93 -12.97
C CYS A 47 -5.20 15.38 -12.47
N ASN A 48 -5.91 15.62 -11.36
CA ASN A 48 -5.99 16.91 -10.69
C ASN A 48 -4.94 17.09 -9.57
N ASN A 49 -3.85 16.30 -9.62
CA ASN A 49 -2.70 16.38 -8.73
C ASN A 49 -3.04 16.16 -7.24
N SER A 50 -4.04 15.33 -6.96
CA SER A 50 -4.38 14.89 -5.59
C SER A 50 -3.86 13.48 -5.35
N TYR A 51 -3.65 13.12 -4.08
CA TYR A 51 -3.13 11.81 -3.70
C TYR A 51 -4.25 10.92 -3.17
N PHE A 52 -4.18 9.63 -3.47
CA PHE A 52 -5.04 8.61 -2.89
C PHE A 52 -4.25 7.34 -2.59
N ASN A 53 -4.66 6.61 -1.55
CA ASN A 53 -4.07 5.30 -1.27
C ASN A 53 -4.73 4.24 -2.15
N LYS A 54 -3.92 3.45 -2.84
CA LYS A 54 -4.33 2.33 -3.69
C LYS A 54 -4.42 1.05 -2.87
N VAL A 55 -3.37 0.74 -2.10
CA VAL A 55 -3.24 -0.52 -1.36
C VAL A 55 -2.48 -0.25 -0.08
N LEU A 56 -2.91 -0.89 1.01
CA LEU A 56 -2.20 -0.92 2.28
C LEU A 56 -1.89 -2.36 2.64
N GLY A 57 -0.79 -2.58 3.34
CA GLY A 57 -0.46 -3.90 3.83
C GLY A 57 0.52 -3.90 4.98
N VAL A 58 0.37 -4.87 5.87
CA VAL A 58 1.40 -5.24 6.84
C VAL A 58 2.10 -6.47 6.29
N VAL A 59 3.35 -6.30 5.89
CA VAL A 59 4.13 -7.31 5.18
C VAL A 59 5.39 -7.66 5.99
N PRO A 60 5.96 -8.86 5.85
CA PRO A 60 7.25 -9.17 6.46
C PRO A 60 8.34 -8.28 5.84
N ASN A 61 9.49 -8.20 6.54
CA ASN A 61 10.64 -7.43 6.05
C ASN A 61 11.05 -7.84 4.64
N GLU A 62 11.66 -6.90 3.93
CA GLU A 62 12.21 -7.09 2.60
C GLU A 62 13.10 -8.33 2.56
N THR A 63 12.80 -9.26 1.66
CA THR A 63 13.66 -10.39 1.34
C THR A 63 14.50 -10.01 0.13
N GLN A 64 15.82 -9.97 0.29
CA GLN A 64 16.75 -9.93 -0.84
C GLN A 64 16.64 -11.25 -1.60
N PHE A 65 16.34 -11.17 -2.89
CA PHE A 65 16.45 -12.28 -3.84
C PHE A 65 17.87 -12.38 -4.38
#